data_AF-A0A8H6NNM5-F1
#
_entry.id   AF-A0A8H6NNM5-F1
#
_cell.length_a   1.000
_cell.length_b   1.000
_cell.length_c   1.000
_cell.angle_alpha   90.00
_cell.angle_beta   90.00
_cell.angle_gamma   90.00
#
_symmetry.space_group_name_H-M   'P 1'
#
loop_
_entity.id
_entity.type
_entity.pdbx_description
1 polymer ?
#
loop_
_entity_poly.entity_id
_entity_poly.type
_entity_poly.pdbx_seq_one_letter_code
_entity_poly.pdbx_strand_id
1 'polypeptide(L)'
;MAVGINNEIDVNLRKPFGELRKKYPHHHILMWMQDGVDFKPIPGARWIKHDKGRLHSYNPLARTTCFYEYYVILAGTFQCTDPKLTKETAKLAIAKTEGAHENWSMRQYEFKLKEDFGATWMKYLDEDLSLESLTLPGTRRSSAVAKDVTEAWLEPNVDHDDAVKENMLLMHMHHEDTIRKQLHRGIRLLELGCSEGHDFIAYDDLTIAGQEVENALATIKKFLEVNGSETVLVLFSRSCAHLDCTSPKTSFDAHMRELFSDRQTFYVDTKWPTLREAKGKIVVLRGWNSEPGEDWCLDFRPVLARQAGVPQYGCTAAEISSAADLVEARWKQITSDLESKHLARRIVLGACLRHGPTDDRPWILHSSTASRLQTKMKEHINKRDGQMKGIWFWGDFMREETNAAIAKLNHFGPGDHEVSRSKSIIKRPIIKW
;
A
#
# COMPACT_ATOMS: atom_id res chain seq x y z
N MET A 1 35.11 6.81 43.99
CA MET A 1 34.97 8.25 43.65
C MET A 1 34.06 8.35 42.44
N ALA A 2 32.77 8.64 42.67
CA ALA A 2 31.79 8.88 41.62
C ALA A 2 31.78 10.39 41.34
N VAL A 3 32.39 10.80 40.24
CA VAL A 3 32.42 12.21 39.80
C VAL A 3 31.08 12.54 39.15
N GLY A 4 30.45 13.61 39.62
CA GLY A 4 29.12 14.05 39.19
C GLY A 4 29.11 14.58 37.76
N ILE A 5 28.71 13.72 36.81
CA ILE A 5 28.49 14.04 35.38
C ILE A 5 26.97 14.16 35.07
N ASN A 6 26.09 14.01 36.05
CA ASN A 6 24.67 13.66 35.81
C ASN A 6 23.74 14.76 35.26
N ASN A 7 24.18 16.00 35.02
CA ASN A 7 23.32 17.06 34.47
C ASN A 7 23.69 17.56 33.06
N GLU A 8 24.87 17.20 32.51
CA GLU A 8 25.28 17.69 31.19
C GLU A 8 24.81 16.80 30.03
N ILE A 9 24.50 15.52 30.28
CA ILE A 9 24.23 14.54 29.21
C ILE A 9 22.90 14.81 28.50
N ASP A 10 21.87 15.24 29.23
CA ASP A 10 20.60 15.72 28.63
C ASP A 10 20.84 16.96 27.75
N VAL A 11 21.68 17.90 28.19
CA VAL A 11 22.01 19.12 27.41
C VAL A 11 22.68 18.77 26.08
N ASN A 12 23.57 17.78 26.06
CA ASN A 12 24.35 17.45 24.87
C ASN A 12 23.51 16.78 23.77
N LEU A 13 22.51 15.98 24.12
CA LEU A 13 21.59 15.38 23.13
C LEU A 13 20.53 16.37 22.63
N ARG A 14 20.15 17.38 23.42
CA ARG A 14 19.06 18.32 23.04
C ARG A 14 19.27 18.99 21.69
N LYS A 15 20.49 19.46 21.39
CA LYS A 15 20.78 20.15 20.12
C LYS A 15 20.63 19.22 18.90
N PRO A 16 21.37 18.10 18.79
CA PRO A 16 21.21 17.20 17.64
C PRO A 16 19.81 16.59 17.58
N PHE A 17 19.17 16.31 18.72
CA PHE A 17 17.76 15.86 18.75
C PHE A 17 16.82 16.90 18.14
N GLY A 18 16.97 18.17 18.52
CA GLY A 18 16.18 19.28 17.99
C GLY A 18 16.39 19.50 16.49
N GLU A 19 17.62 19.36 16.01
CA GLU A 19 17.95 19.41 14.57
C GLU A 19 17.29 18.25 13.81
N LEU A 20 17.35 17.03 14.34
CA LEU A 20 16.66 15.87 13.75
C LEU A 20 15.14 16.07 13.72
N ARG A 21 14.54 16.60 14.80
CA ARG A 21 13.09 16.89 14.84
C ARG A 21 12.66 17.92 13.79
N LYS A 22 13.48 18.95 13.57
CA LYS A 22 13.25 19.95 12.52
C LYS A 22 13.38 19.33 11.13
N LYS A 23 14.36 18.45 10.94
CA LYS A 23 14.61 17.77 9.67
C LYS A 23 13.55 16.72 9.32
N TYR A 24 13.01 16.02 10.32
CA TYR A 24 12.04 14.94 10.15
C TYR A 24 10.76 15.19 10.97
N PRO A 25 10.01 16.27 10.70
CA PRO A 25 8.87 16.68 11.53
C PRO A 25 7.74 15.64 11.56
N HIS A 26 7.66 14.79 10.53
CA HIS A 26 6.66 13.74 10.45
C HIS A 26 7.07 12.45 11.17
N HIS A 27 8.35 12.24 11.49
CA HIS A 27 8.82 10.96 12.03
C HIS A 27 8.97 10.98 13.56
N HIS A 28 9.05 9.78 14.13
CA HIS A 28 9.55 9.59 15.49
C HIS A 28 11.07 9.55 15.47
N ILE A 29 11.70 9.92 16.57
CA ILE A 29 13.14 9.85 16.74
C ILE A 29 13.42 9.13 18.06
N LEU A 30 14.35 8.19 18.01
CA LEU A 30 14.96 7.56 19.19
C LEU A 30 16.45 7.78 19.06
N MET A 31 17.08 8.38 20.06
CA MET A 31 18.50 8.71 20.05
C MET A 31 19.11 8.40 21.41
N TRP A 32 20.33 7.87 21.43
CA TRP A 32 21.02 7.50 22.66
C TRP A 32 22.53 7.67 22.56
N MET A 33 23.19 7.72 23.72
CA MET A 33 24.65 7.74 23.84
C MET A 33 25.24 6.34 23.64
N GLN A 34 26.33 6.22 22.85
CA GLN A 34 26.91 4.92 22.49
C GLN A 34 27.77 4.27 23.61
N ASP A 35 27.74 4.78 24.84
CA ASP A 35 28.54 4.31 25.98
C ASP A 35 28.01 2.99 26.59
N GLY A 36 27.83 1.96 25.76
CA GLY A 36 27.33 0.63 26.14
C GLY A 36 25.83 0.43 25.98
N VAL A 37 25.08 1.48 25.60
CA VAL A 37 23.66 1.39 25.25
C VAL A 37 23.51 1.04 23.77
N ASP A 38 22.71 0.01 23.49
CA ASP A 38 22.38 -0.43 22.14
C ASP A 38 20.88 -0.72 22.05
N PHE A 39 20.30 -0.41 20.89
CA PHE A 39 18.88 -0.56 20.60
C PHE A 39 18.67 -1.44 19.37
N LYS A 40 17.87 -2.48 19.54
CA LYS A 40 17.50 -3.39 18.47
C LYS A 40 16.03 -3.20 18.08
N PRO A 41 15.72 -3.00 16.79
CA PRO A 41 14.35 -3.02 16.32
C PRO A 41 13.78 -4.45 16.43
N ILE A 42 12.57 -4.58 16.96
CA ILE A 42 11.82 -5.84 17.04
C ILE A 42 11.08 -6.08 15.70
N PRO A 43 10.81 -7.34 15.28
CA PRO A 43 9.94 -7.63 14.13
C PRO A 43 8.69 -6.74 14.07
N GLY A 44 8.48 -6.13 12.90
CA GLY A 44 7.42 -5.15 12.65
C GLY A 44 7.82 -3.68 12.82
N ALA A 45 8.97 -3.38 13.44
CA ALA A 45 9.51 -2.02 13.48
C ALA A 45 9.90 -1.51 12.09
N ARG A 46 9.71 -0.21 11.85
CA ARG A 46 9.99 0.43 10.57
C ARG A 46 10.65 1.79 10.75
N TRP A 47 11.69 2.06 9.99
CA TRP A 47 12.46 3.30 10.03
C TRP A 47 12.90 3.75 8.63
N ILE A 48 13.30 5.01 8.51
CA ILE A 48 13.86 5.55 7.25
C ILE A 48 15.36 5.77 7.32
N LYS A 49 15.91 5.89 8.52
CA LYS A 49 17.33 6.18 8.73
C LYS A 49 17.82 5.64 10.06
N HIS A 50 19.01 5.05 10.05
CA HIS A 50 19.78 4.67 11.23
C HIS A 50 21.21 5.19 11.07
N ASP A 51 21.70 6.01 12.00
CA ASP A 51 22.98 6.70 11.79
C ASP A 51 23.61 7.11 13.13
N LYS A 52 24.89 7.53 13.07
CA LYS A 52 25.72 7.89 14.22
C LYS A 52 26.22 9.31 14.08
N GLY A 53 26.44 9.96 15.22
CA GLY A 53 27.03 11.29 15.25
C GLY A 53 28.01 11.47 16.39
N ARG A 54 28.70 12.60 16.37
CA ARG A 54 29.69 12.99 17.38
C ARG A 54 29.17 14.15 18.19
N LEU A 55 29.29 14.05 19.51
CA LEU A 55 29.10 15.18 20.41
C LEU A 55 30.45 15.82 20.68
N HIS A 56 30.51 17.13 20.49
CA HIS A 56 31.67 17.90 20.92
C HIS A 56 31.52 18.19 22.41
N SER A 57 32.44 17.67 23.22
CA SER A 57 32.51 18.01 24.65
C SER A 57 32.67 19.53 24.79
N TYR A 58 31.80 20.15 25.60
CA TYR A 58 31.90 21.57 25.93
C TYR A 58 33.03 21.84 26.94
N ASN A 59 33.61 20.80 27.54
CA ASN A 59 34.70 20.93 28.51
C ASN A 59 36.05 20.90 27.80
N PRO A 60 36.77 22.03 27.68
CA PRO A 60 38.06 22.11 26.99
C PRO A 60 39.18 21.28 27.66
N LEU A 61 38.99 20.89 28.94
CA LEU A 61 39.95 20.09 29.71
C LEU A 61 39.69 18.58 29.59
N ALA A 62 38.45 18.17 29.32
CA ALA A 62 38.07 16.79 29.10
C ALA A 62 37.84 16.55 27.61
N ARG A 63 38.90 16.15 26.89
CA ARG A 63 38.87 15.77 25.46
C ARG A 63 38.18 14.41 25.22
N THR A 64 37.14 14.09 25.98
CA THR A 64 36.36 12.87 25.75
C THR A 64 35.40 13.13 24.60
N THR A 65 35.62 12.45 23.48
CA THR A 65 34.66 12.45 22.36
C THR A 65 33.56 11.46 22.69
N CYS A 66 32.33 11.94 22.83
CA CYS A 66 31.17 11.08 22.99
C CYS A 66 30.49 10.87 21.64
N PHE A 67 29.92 9.69 21.43
CA PHE A 67 29.17 9.34 20.24
C PHE A 67 27.71 9.13 20.60
N TYR A 68 26.83 9.45 19.66
CA TYR A 68 25.42 9.12 19.75
C TYR A 68 24.98 8.33 18.52
N GLU A 69 23.90 7.59 18.68
CA GLU A 69 23.27 6.81 17.64
C GLU A 69 21.77 7.11 17.65
N TYR A 70 21.13 7.06 16.48
CA TYR A 70 19.72 7.38 16.38
C TYR A 70 19.00 6.60 15.28
N TYR A 71 17.71 6.38 15.50
CA TYR A 71 16.75 5.97 14.49
C TYR A 71 15.78 7.11 14.19
N VAL A 72 15.46 7.26 12.90
CA VAL A 72 14.30 8.04 12.43
C VAL A 72 13.20 7.05 12.08
N ILE A 73 12.24 6.92 12.98
CA ILE A 73 11.29 5.83 13.09
C ILE A 73 9.96 6.23 12.47
N LEU A 74 9.38 5.32 11.71
CA LEU A 74 7.99 5.43 11.28
C LEU A 74 7.05 4.87 12.37
N ALA A 75 7.28 3.62 12.79
CA ALA A 75 6.51 2.96 13.85
C ALA A 75 7.17 1.67 14.33
N GLY A 76 6.65 1.10 15.42
CA GLY A 76 6.99 -0.19 16.00
C GLY A 76 7.82 -0.11 17.27
N THR A 77 8.41 -1.23 17.66
CA THR A 77 9.02 -1.39 18.98
C THR A 77 10.53 -1.57 18.90
N PHE A 78 11.24 -0.88 19.78
CA PHE A 78 12.70 -0.94 19.90
C PHE A 78 13.07 -1.39 21.31
N GLN A 79 13.98 -2.36 21.41
CA GLN A 79 14.42 -2.93 22.68
C GLN A 79 15.84 -2.48 23.01
N CYS A 80 16.02 -1.96 24.23
CA CYS A 80 17.34 -1.70 24.78
C CYS A 80 17.97 -3.02 25.24
N THR A 81 19.17 -3.34 24.76
CA THR A 81 19.88 -4.57 25.12
C THR A 81 20.85 -4.41 26.29
N ASP A 82 21.11 -3.19 26.76
CA ASP A 82 22.03 -2.95 27.87
C ASP A 82 21.45 -3.41 29.21
N PRO A 83 22.05 -4.42 29.88
CA PRO A 83 21.59 -4.90 31.17
C PRO A 83 21.78 -3.90 32.31
N LYS A 84 22.69 -2.94 32.16
CA LYS A 84 23.05 -1.96 33.20
C LYS A 84 22.19 -0.71 33.13
N LEU A 85 21.44 -0.51 32.04
CA LEU A 85 20.56 0.63 31.90
C LEU A 85 19.38 0.48 32.87
N THR A 86 19.29 1.44 33.79
CA THR A 86 18.17 1.61 34.73
C THR A 86 17.21 2.65 34.17
N LYS A 87 15.98 2.69 34.68
CA LYS A 87 15.01 3.75 34.32
C LYS A 87 15.56 5.16 34.55
N GLU A 88 16.37 5.33 35.59
CA GLU A 88 16.92 6.63 35.98
C GLU A 88 18.11 7.02 35.12
N THR A 89 19.00 6.08 34.78
CA THR A 89 20.11 6.35 33.86
C THR A 89 19.63 6.52 32.42
N ALA A 90 18.54 5.86 32.03
CA ALA A 90 17.92 6.02 30.72
C ALA A 90 17.42 7.45 30.46
N LYS A 91 16.86 8.13 31.47
CA LYS A 91 16.40 9.53 31.33
C LYS A 91 17.54 10.47 30.94
N LEU A 92 18.77 10.14 31.30
CA LEU A 92 19.96 10.92 30.98
C LEU A 92 20.58 10.50 29.66
N ALA A 93 20.45 9.23 29.27
CA ALA A 93 21.15 8.64 28.12
C ALA A 93 20.32 8.56 26.84
N ILE A 94 18.99 8.75 26.91
CA ILE A 94 18.06 8.55 25.78
C ILE A 94 17.18 9.77 25.56
N ALA A 95 17.19 10.28 24.33
CA ALA A 95 16.23 11.26 23.82
C ALA A 95 15.24 10.58 22.86
N LYS A 96 13.96 10.90 22.98
CA LYS A 96 12.91 10.30 22.14
C LYS A 96 11.76 11.26 21.87
N THR A 97 11.03 11.03 20.78
CA THR A 97 9.81 11.79 20.46
C THR A 97 8.74 11.57 21.53
N GLU A 98 7.97 12.62 21.79
CA GLU A 98 6.82 12.59 22.70
C GLU A 98 5.75 11.60 22.21
N GLY A 99 5.08 10.92 23.15
CA GLY A 99 4.07 9.90 22.84
C GLY A 99 4.61 8.48 22.63
N ALA A 100 5.93 8.27 22.70
CA ALA A 100 6.52 6.93 22.76
C ALA A 100 6.10 6.23 24.06
N HIS A 101 5.52 5.04 23.97
CA HIS A 101 5.10 4.25 25.11
C HIS A 101 6.29 3.44 25.66
N GLU A 102 6.56 3.58 26.96
CA GLU A 102 7.70 2.93 27.62
C GLU A 102 7.25 1.67 28.36
N ASN A 103 7.82 0.53 28.01
CA ASN A 103 7.66 -0.71 28.75
C ASN A 103 8.99 -1.12 29.39
N TRP A 104 9.18 -0.71 30.65
CA TRP A 104 10.44 -0.91 31.37
C TRP A 104 10.71 -2.35 31.79
N SER A 105 9.68 -3.17 32.04
CA SER A 105 9.90 -4.58 32.37
C SER A 105 10.51 -5.35 31.19
N MET A 106 10.20 -4.93 29.96
CA MET A 106 10.77 -5.48 28.73
C MET A 106 11.91 -4.63 28.14
N ARG A 107 12.20 -3.46 28.73
CA ARG A 107 13.12 -2.43 28.24
C ARG A 107 12.83 -2.01 26.80
N GLN A 108 11.57 -1.73 26.52
CA GLN A 108 11.07 -1.42 25.18
C GLN A 108 10.50 -0.01 25.08
N TYR A 109 10.63 0.56 23.89
CA TYR A 109 9.95 1.79 23.47
C TYR A 109 9.10 1.50 22.24
N GLU A 110 7.81 1.77 22.34
CA GLU A 110 6.84 1.57 21.28
C GLU A 110 6.42 2.91 20.67
N PHE A 111 6.51 2.98 19.34
CA PHE A 111 6.15 4.14 18.54
C PHE A 111 4.96 3.80 17.65
N LYS A 112 3.83 4.50 17.83
CA LYS A 112 2.62 4.30 17.03
C LYS A 112 2.69 5.10 15.73
N LEU A 113 2.00 4.62 14.69
CA LEU A 113 1.75 5.43 13.50
C LEU A 113 0.98 6.70 13.90
N LYS A 114 1.25 7.80 13.19
CA LYS A 114 0.45 9.01 13.33
C LYS A 114 -0.95 8.77 12.76
N GLU A 115 -1.95 9.43 13.33
CA GLU A 115 -3.36 9.25 12.95
C GLU A 115 -3.63 9.58 11.47
N ASP A 116 -2.86 10.51 10.90
CA ASP A 116 -2.96 10.92 9.51
C ASP A 116 -2.24 10.00 8.52
N PHE A 117 -1.62 8.91 8.99
CA PHE A 117 -0.80 8.04 8.15
C PHE A 117 -1.61 7.47 6.98
N GLY A 118 -2.83 7.00 7.19
CA GLY A 118 -3.68 6.47 6.10
C GLY A 118 -3.82 7.47 4.95
N ALA A 119 -4.18 8.72 5.24
CA ALA A 119 -4.41 9.72 4.20
C ALA A 119 -3.12 10.29 3.59
N THR A 120 -1.97 10.18 4.26
CA THR A 120 -0.75 10.92 3.86
C THR A 120 0.55 10.12 3.95
N TRP A 121 0.51 8.79 3.79
CA TRP A 121 1.68 7.95 4.03
C TRP A 121 2.83 8.16 3.02
N MET A 122 2.59 8.71 1.83
CA MET A 122 3.67 8.90 0.85
C MET A 122 4.59 10.07 1.21
N LYS A 123 4.17 11.01 2.06
CA LYS A 123 5.06 12.09 2.58
C LYS A 123 6.23 11.59 3.43
N TYR A 124 6.19 10.33 3.86
CA TYR A 124 7.24 9.68 4.64
C TYR A 124 8.29 9.00 3.74
N LEU A 125 8.09 9.02 2.41
CA LEU A 125 8.98 8.43 1.43
C LEU A 125 9.99 9.44 0.89
N ASP A 126 11.05 8.90 0.29
CA ASP A 126 11.99 9.69 -0.51
C ASP A 126 11.37 10.02 -1.87
N GLU A 127 11.38 11.30 -2.24
CA GLU A 127 10.76 11.80 -3.47
C GLU A 127 11.44 11.26 -4.74
N ASP A 128 12.68 10.77 -4.66
CA ASP A 128 13.41 10.22 -5.80
C ASP A 128 13.08 8.74 -6.08
N LEU A 129 12.22 8.10 -5.27
CA LEU A 129 11.78 6.74 -5.50
C LEU A 129 10.90 6.66 -6.76
N SER A 130 11.17 5.69 -7.63
CA SER A 130 10.28 5.38 -8.76
C SER A 130 9.01 4.70 -8.26
N LEU A 131 7.85 5.07 -8.80
CA LEU A 131 6.57 4.45 -8.44
C LEU A 131 6.53 2.95 -8.74
N GLU A 132 7.24 2.47 -9.78
CA GLU A 132 7.35 1.03 -10.11
C GLU A 132 7.97 0.23 -8.95
N SER A 133 8.84 0.86 -8.16
CA SER A 133 9.55 0.22 -7.05
C SER A 133 8.77 0.20 -5.73
N LEU A 134 7.66 0.93 -5.65
CA LEU A 134 6.87 1.04 -4.44
C LEU A 134 6.04 -0.23 -4.21
N THR A 135 5.86 -0.56 -2.94
CA THR A 135 4.87 -1.52 -2.49
C THR A 135 3.56 -0.78 -2.20
N LEU A 136 2.51 -1.07 -2.97
CA LEU A 136 1.28 -0.28 -3.00
C LEU A 136 0.08 -1.09 -2.49
N PRO A 137 -0.69 -0.55 -1.54
CA PRO A 137 -2.02 -1.07 -1.24
C PRO A 137 -3.02 -0.59 -2.30
N GLY A 138 -3.73 -1.53 -2.91
CA GLY A 138 -4.68 -1.29 -3.97
C GLY A 138 -5.97 -2.07 -3.82
N THR A 139 -6.99 -1.61 -4.55
CA THR A 139 -8.31 -2.24 -4.59
C THR A 139 -8.67 -2.69 -6.00
N ARG A 140 -9.30 -3.86 -6.10
CA ARG A 140 -9.87 -4.35 -7.36
C ARG A 140 -11.25 -3.76 -7.55
N ARG A 141 -11.58 -3.36 -8.77
CA ARG A 141 -12.91 -2.80 -9.10
C ARG A 141 -13.36 -1.77 -8.07
N SER A 142 -12.54 -0.73 -7.89
CA SER A 142 -12.59 0.18 -6.75
C SER A 142 -13.93 0.89 -6.55
N SER A 143 -14.74 1.00 -7.61
CA SER A 143 -16.09 1.60 -7.55
C SER A 143 -17.21 0.60 -7.27
N ALA A 144 -16.93 -0.71 -7.21
CA ALA A 144 -17.92 -1.75 -6.95
C ALA A 144 -18.26 -1.84 -5.45
N VAL A 145 -18.88 -0.76 -4.96
CA VAL A 145 -19.24 -0.54 -3.57
C VAL A 145 -20.65 -1.07 -3.31
N ALA A 146 -20.88 -1.70 -2.16
CA ALA A 146 -22.15 -2.31 -1.77
C ALA A 146 -23.39 -1.49 -2.14
N LYS A 147 -23.44 -0.21 -1.74
CA LYS A 147 -24.56 0.68 -2.02
C LYS A 147 -24.84 0.91 -3.51
N ASP A 148 -23.78 0.95 -4.33
CA ASP A 148 -23.88 1.26 -5.75
C ASP A 148 -24.15 -0.01 -6.56
N VAL A 149 -23.65 -1.16 -6.09
CA VAL A 149 -23.87 -2.46 -6.73
C VAL A 149 -25.30 -2.94 -6.56
N THR A 150 -25.95 -2.68 -5.43
CA THR A 150 -27.36 -3.07 -5.22
C THR A 150 -28.34 -2.35 -6.15
N GLU A 151 -27.95 -1.20 -6.70
CA GLU A 151 -28.74 -0.38 -7.63
C GLU A 151 -28.23 -0.49 -9.07
N ALA A 152 -27.21 -1.32 -9.31
CA ALA A 152 -26.57 -1.46 -10.60
C ALA A 152 -27.41 -2.26 -11.60
N TRP A 153 -27.11 -2.05 -12.87
CA TRP A 153 -27.68 -2.83 -13.96
C TRP A 153 -26.82 -4.07 -14.23
N LEU A 154 -27.46 -5.22 -14.39
CA LEU A 154 -26.81 -6.53 -14.53
C LEU A 154 -27.27 -7.20 -15.82
N GLU A 155 -26.31 -7.74 -16.58
CA GLU A 155 -26.56 -8.47 -17.82
C GLU A 155 -26.07 -9.94 -17.77
N PRO A 156 -26.80 -10.91 -18.32
CA PRO A 156 -28.17 -10.79 -18.82
C PRO A 156 -29.12 -10.47 -17.68
N ASN A 157 -30.23 -9.81 -18.02
CA ASN A 157 -31.24 -9.48 -17.04
C ASN A 157 -31.94 -10.76 -16.53
N VAL A 158 -31.77 -11.09 -15.24
CA VAL A 158 -32.31 -12.31 -14.60
C VAL A 158 -33.60 -12.00 -13.82
N ASP A 159 -34.52 -11.25 -14.42
CA ASP A 159 -35.75 -10.73 -13.78
C ASP A 159 -36.75 -11.79 -13.32
N HIS A 160 -36.49 -13.07 -13.56
CA HIS A 160 -37.37 -14.18 -13.17
C HIS A 160 -36.88 -14.96 -11.93
N ASP A 161 -35.71 -14.62 -11.39
CA ASP A 161 -35.16 -15.26 -10.19
C ASP A 161 -34.42 -14.24 -9.32
N ASP A 162 -35.15 -13.64 -8.38
CA ASP A 162 -34.63 -12.62 -7.46
C ASP A 162 -33.45 -13.13 -6.63
N ALA A 163 -33.43 -14.42 -6.26
CA ALA A 163 -32.36 -15.01 -5.46
C ALA A 163 -31.07 -15.17 -6.28
N VAL A 164 -31.17 -15.58 -7.54
CA VAL A 164 -30.01 -15.63 -8.45
C VAL A 164 -29.50 -14.22 -8.75
N LYS A 165 -30.41 -13.27 -9.00
CA LYS A 165 -30.05 -11.85 -9.23
C LYS A 165 -29.32 -11.26 -8.03
N GLU A 166 -29.83 -11.44 -6.82
CA GLU A 166 -29.19 -11.00 -5.59
C GLU A 166 -27.79 -11.61 -5.43
N ASN A 167 -27.66 -12.92 -5.60
CA ASN A 167 -26.36 -13.60 -5.54
C ASN A 167 -25.36 -13.08 -6.57
N MET A 168 -25.80 -12.78 -7.80
CA MET A 168 -24.98 -12.15 -8.83
C MET A 168 -24.50 -10.76 -8.41
N LEU A 169 -25.39 -9.90 -7.92
CA LEU A 169 -25.01 -8.57 -7.42
C LEU A 169 -24.01 -8.68 -6.27
N LEU A 170 -24.24 -9.58 -5.31
CA LEU A 170 -23.32 -9.81 -4.19
C LEU A 170 -21.93 -10.27 -4.65
N MET A 171 -21.82 -11.01 -5.76
CA MET A 171 -20.52 -11.40 -6.35
C MET A 171 -19.78 -10.24 -7.00
N HIS A 172 -20.48 -9.18 -7.41
CA HIS A 172 -19.84 -7.96 -7.88
C HIS A 172 -19.56 -6.97 -6.75
N MET A 173 -19.89 -7.27 -5.50
CA MET A 173 -19.56 -6.42 -4.37
C MET A 173 -18.11 -6.64 -3.92
N HIS A 174 -17.25 -5.65 -4.16
CA HIS A 174 -15.84 -5.70 -3.76
C HIS A 174 -15.53 -4.85 -2.53
N HIS A 175 -16.36 -3.83 -2.22
CA HIS A 175 -16.07 -2.88 -1.15
C HIS A 175 -17.32 -2.40 -0.40
N GLU A 176 -17.15 -2.03 0.87
CA GLU A 176 -18.12 -1.20 1.61
C GLU A 176 -17.79 0.29 1.50
N ASP A 177 -16.52 0.61 1.24
CA ASP A 177 -16.01 1.97 1.25
C ASP A 177 -16.06 2.60 -0.14
N THR A 178 -16.54 3.84 -0.21
CA THR A 178 -16.39 4.68 -1.41
C THR A 178 -14.91 4.94 -1.71
N ILE A 179 -14.57 5.29 -2.97
CA ILE A 179 -13.20 5.67 -3.37
C ILE A 179 -12.60 6.68 -2.40
N ARG A 180 -13.37 7.72 -2.01
CA ARG A 180 -12.92 8.71 -1.02
C ARG A 180 -12.43 8.04 0.26
N LYS A 181 -13.22 7.13 0.83
CA LYS A 181 -12.88 6.46 2.10
C LYS A 181 -11.72 5.47 1.93
N GLN A 182 -11.64 4.77 0.80
CA GLN A 182 -10.49 3.93 0.44
C GLN A 182 -9.18 4.74 0.42
N LEU A 183 -9.17 5.92 -0.22
CA LEU A 183 -8.01 6.80 -0.28
C LEU A 183 -7.57 7.29 1.11
N HIS A 184 -8.52 7.66 1.97
CA HIS A 184 -8.22 8.06 3.35
C HIS A 184 -7.69 6.91 4.21
N ARG A 185 -8.06 5.66 3.88
CA ARG A 185 -7.53 4.43 4.49
C ARG A 185 -6.19 3.97 3.89
N GLY A 186 -5.58 4.76 3.00
CA GLY A 186 -4.24 4.51 2.49
C GLY A 186 -4.13 3.82 1.13
N ILE A 187 -5.24 3.52 0.46
CA ILE A 187 -5.21 2.99 -0.91
C ILE A 187 -4.59 4.01 -1.87
N ARG A 188 -3.66 3.57 -2.72
CA ARG A 188 -3.00 4.41 -3.76
C ARG A 188 -3.01 3.77 -5.14
N LEU A 189 -3.63 2.61 -5.27
CA LEU A 189 -3.78 1.87 -6.52
C LEU A 189 -5.25 1.49 -6.69
N LEU A 190 -5.92 2.08 -7.67
CA LEU A 190 -7.33 1.86 -7.96
C LEU A 190 -7.48 1.15 -9.31
N GLU A 191 -8.52 0.34 -9.45
CA GLU A 191 -8.95 -0.23 -10.73
C GLU A 191 -10.35 0.28 -11.04
N LEU A 192 -10.48 0.98 -12.18
CA LEU A 192 -11.74 1.48 -12.72
C LEU A 192 -11.99 0.80 -14.05
N GLY A 193 -13.09 0.06 -14.13
CA GLY A 193 -13.58 -0.49 -15.38
C GLY A 193 -14.51 0.51 -16.07
N CYS A 194 -14.33 0.70 -17.36
CA CYS A 194 -15.08 1.66 -18.16
C CYS A 194 -15.86 0.90 -19.23
N SER A 195 -17.15 1.22 -19.40
CA SER A 195 -17.92 0.68 -20.51
C SER A 195 -17.43 1.25 -21.84
N GLU A 196 -17.55 0.47 -22.90
CA GLU A 196 -17.29 0.95 -24.25
C GLU A 196 -18.45 1.82 -24.73
N GLY A 197 -18.16 3.02 -25.21
CA GLY A 197 -19.17 3.94 -25.77
C GLY A 197 -19.94 4.77 -24.75
N HIS A 198 -19.68 4.62 -23.45
CA HIS A 198 -20.27 5.43 -22.40
C HIS A 198 -19.25 5.79 -21.32
N ASP A 199 -19.47 6.90 -20.64
CA ASP A 199 -18.59 7.39 -19.57
C ASP A 199 -18.87 6.68 -18.22
N PHE A 200 -19.53 5.52 -18.24
CA PHE A 200 -19.94 4.81 -17.03
C PHE A 200 -18.90 3.82 -16.53
N ILE A 201 -18.94 3.61 -15.21
CA ILE A 201 -18.20 2.53 -14.56
C ILE A 201 -18.91 1.20 -14.82
N ALA A 202 -18.17 0.24 -15.37
CA ALA A 202 -18.65 -1.09 -15.65
C ALA A 202 -17.59 -2.17 -15.35
N TYR A 203 -18.05 -3.32 -14.87
CA TYR A 203 -17.21 -4.47 -14.54
C TYR A 203 -17.86 -5.77 -15.01
N ASP A 204 -17.28 -6.38 -16.05
CA ASP A 204 -17.85 -7.54 -16.73
C ASP A 204 -19.32 -7.25 -17.12
N ASP A 205 -20.23 -8.05 -16.56
CA ASP A 205 -21.68 -8.06 -16.72
C ASP A 205 -22.42 -6.97 -15.91
N LEU A 206 -21.70 -6.19 -15.10
CA LEU A 206 -22.27 -5.16 -14.21
C LEU A 206 -21.99 -3.75 -14.75
N THR A 207 -23.04 -2.95 -14.90
CA THR A 207 -22.92 -1.49 -15.10
C THR A 207 -23.44 -0.75 -13.88
N ILE A 208 -22.60 0.07 -13.25
CA ILE A 208 -22.99 0.82 -12.06
C ILE A 208 -23.67 2.12 -12.51
N ALA A 209 -25.00 2.13 -12.48
CA ALA A 209 -25.81 3.27 -12.91
C ALA A 209 -25.46 4.55 -12.12
N GLY A 210 -25.37 5.68 -12.81
CA GLY A 210 -25.09 6.99 -12.19
C GLY A 210 -23.64 7.20 -11.71
N GLN A 211 -22.74 6.23 -11.94
CA GLN A 211 -21.31 6.36 -11.63
C GLN A 211 -20.52 6.54 -12.91
N GLU A 212 -20.30 7.81 -13.26
CA GLU A 212 -19.41 8.18 -14.36
C GLU A 212 -17.93 8.15 -13.94
N VAL A 213 -17.05 7.87 -14.90
CA VAL A 213 -15.60 7.89 -14.72
C VAL A 213 -15.14 9.25 -14.20
N GLU A 214 -15.74 10.34 -14.68
CA GLU A 214 -15.46 11.71 -14.26
C GLU A 214 -15.74 11.93 -12.77
N ASN A 215 -16.78 11.33 -12.21
CA ASN A 215 -17.11 11.44 -10.78
C ASN A 215 -16.06 10.75 -9.90
N ALA A 216 -15.59 9.57 -10.32
CA ALA A 216 -14.47 8.88 -9.67
C ALA A 216 -13.19 9.74 -9.73
N LEU A 217 -12.88 10.30 -10.89
CA LEU A 217 -11.74 11.19 -11.08
C LEU A 217 -11.83 12.45 -10.22
N ALA A 218 -12.98 13.13 -10.19
CA ALA A 218 -13.22 14.31 -9.36
C ALA A 218 -12.99 14.02 -7.87
N THR A 219 -13.41 12.83 -7.41
CA THR A 219 -13.17 12.37 -6.04
C THR A 219 -11.66 12.23 -5.75
N ILE A 220 -10.90 11.67 -6.69
CA ILE A 220 -9.45 11.51 -6.57
C ILE A 220 -8.75 12.87 -6.60
N LYS A 221 -9.13 13.76 -7.52
CA LYS A 221 -8.58 15.13 -7.61
C LYS A 221 -8.72 15.88 -6.29
N LYS A 222 -9.93 15.88 -5.72
CA LYS A 222 -10.20 16.52 -4.42
C LYS A 222 -9.36 15.94 -3.28
N PHE A 223 -9.11 14.62 -3.30
CA PHE A 223 -8.22 14.01 -2.33
C PHE A 223 -6.77 14.50 -2.48
N LEU A 224 -6.26 14.61 -3.71
CA LEU A 224 -4.90 15.05 -4.02
C LEU A 224 -4.70 16.55 -3.73
N GLU A 225 -5.71 17.39 -3.97
CA GLU A 225 -5.69 18.82 -3.62
C GLU A 225 -5.46 19.02 -2.11
N VAL A 226 -6.12 18.21 -1.28
CA VAL A 226 -5.97 18.25 0.18
C VAL A 226 -4.67 17.60 0.63
N ASN A 227 -4.24 16.54 -0.06
CA ASN A 227 -3.09 15.72 0.32
C ASN A 227 -2.01 15.79 -0.77
N GLY A 228 -1.49 17.00 -0.99
CA GLY A 228 -0.55 17.27 -2.08
C GLY A 228 0.78 16.53 -2.00
N SER A 229 1.05 15.71 -0.98
CA SER A 229 2.18 14.77 -0.92
C SER A 229 1.94 13.43 -1.60
N GLU A 230 0.69 13.12 -1.90
CA GLU A 230 0.27 11.82 -2.39
C GLU A 230 0.18 11.81 -3.91
N THR A 231 0.10 10.61 -4.48
CA THR A 231 -0.28 10.36 -5.88
C THR A 231 -1.16 9.13 -5.92
N VAL A 232 -2.07 9.04 -6.88
CA VAL A 232 -2.95 7.87 -7.03
C VAL A 232 -2.73 7.25 -8.39
N LEU A 233 -2.36 5.97 -8.41
CA LEU A 233 -2.29 5.18 -9.63
C LEU A 233 -3.69 4.63 -9.92
N VAL A 234 -4.18 4.84 -11.13
CA VAL A 234 -5.50 4.37 -11.55
C VAL A 234 -5.32 3.52 -12.79
N LEU A 235 -5.59 2.22 -12.62
CA LEU A 235 -5.75 1.29 -13.72
C LEU A 235 -7.13 1.46 -14.32
N PHE A 236 -7.15 1.87 -15.58
CA PHE A 236 -8.35 1.88 -16.39
C PHE A 236 -8.40 0.59 -17.21
N SER A 237 -9.51 -0.14 -17.12
CA SER A 237 -9.77 -1.32 -17.93
C SER A 237 -10.99 -1.12 -18.80
N ARG A 238 -10.97 -1.69 -20.00
CA ARG A 238 -12.12 -1.70 -20.89
C ARG A 238 -13.03 -2.86 -20.49
N SER A 239 -14.30 -2.56 -20.21
CA SER A 239 -15.35 -3.54 -19.96
C SER A 239 -16.34 -3.53 -21.11
N CYS A 240 -16.67 -4.71 -21.62
CA CYS A 240 -17.72 -4.87 -22.61
C CYS A 240 -19.02 -5.29 -21.91
N ALA A 241 -19.57 -4.42 -21.05
CA ALA A 241 -20.98 -4.57 -20.69
C ALA A 241 -21.78 -4.24 -21.95
N HIS A 242 -22.64 -5.15 -22.41
CA HIS A 242 -23.31 -5.09 -23.70
C HIS A 242 -24.48 -4.11 -23.69
N LEU A 243 -24.23 -2.85 -23.31
CA LEU A 243 -25.11 -1.75 -23.70
C LEU A 243 -25.14 -1.73 -25.23
N ASP A 244 -26.34 -1.82 -25.83
CA ASP A 244 -26.60 -1.74 -27.28
C ASP A 244 -25.99 -0.45 -27.86
N CYS A 245 -24.70 -0.48 -28.12
CA CYS A 245 -23.96 0.66 -28.61
C CYS A 245 -24.14 0.72 -30.12
N THR A 246 -25.03 1.61 -30.55
CA THR A 246 -24.86 2.26 -31.85
C THR A 246 -23.49 2.95 -31.79
N SER A 247 -22.50 2.32 -32.40
CA SER A 247 -21.06 2.61 -32.34
C SER A 247 -20.71 4.08 -32.05
N PRO A 248 -19.89 4.38 -31.03
CA PRO A 248 -19.42 5.74 -30.81
C PRO A 248 -18.66 6.25 -32.04
N LYS A 249 -18.82 7.53 -32.38
CA LYS A 249 -18.14 8.18 -33.52
C LYS A 249 -16.61 8.28 -33.32
N THR A 250 -16.11 8.03 -32.11
CA THR A 250 -14.72 8.08 -31.68
C THR A 250 -14.31 6.77 -31.00
N SER A 251 -13.06 6.33 -31.18
CA SER A 251 -12.56 5.13 -30.53
C SER A 251 -12.40 5.34 -29.01
N PHE A 252 -12.49 4.24 -28.24
CA PHE A 252 -12.28 4.27 -26.78
C PHE A 252 -10.93 4.92 -26.42
N ASP A 253 -9.87 4.62 -27.17
CA ASP A 253 -8.54 5.19 -26.94
C ASP A 253 -8.52 6.71 -27.17
N ALA A 254 -9.18 7.20 -28.23
CA ALA A 254 -9.32 8.63 -28.49
C ALA A 254 -10.07 9.36 -27.37
N HIS A 255 -11.18 8.79 -26.90
CA HIS A 255 -11.96 9.36 -25.80
C HIS A 255 -11.14 9.45 -24.49
N MET A 256 -10.45 8.37 -24.10
CA MET A 256 -9.64 8.38 -22.87
C MET A 256 -8.48 9.38 -22.95
N ARG A 257 -7.91 9.62 -24.13
CA ARG A 257 -6.87 10.64 -24.34
C ARG A 257 -7.38 12.06 -24.11
N GLU A 258 -8.58 12.34 -24.59
CA GLU A 258 -9.23 13.63 -24.38
C GLU A 258 -9.49 13.87 -22.89
N LEU A 259 -10.04 12.85 -22.20
CA LEU A 259 -10.31 12.88 -20.77
C LEU A 259 -9.06 13.16 -19.91
N PHE A 260 -7.89 12.67 -20.35
CA PHE A 260 -6.61 12.84 -19.63
C PHE A 260 -5.67 13.88 -20.27
N SER A 261 -6.21 14.82 -21.04
CA SER A 261 -5.42 15.85 -21.73
C SER A 261 -4.73 16.83 -20.78
N ASP A 262 -5.27 17.07 -19.58
CA ASP A 262 -4.67 17.95 -18.57
C ASP A 262 -3.44 17.31 -17.89
N ARG A 263 -2.25 17.67 -18.36
CA ARG A 263 -0.95 17.21 -17.83
C ARG A 263 -0.58 17.75 -16.45
N GLN A 264 -1.31 18.76 -15.94
CA GLN A 264 -1.14 19.20 -14.55
C GLN A 264 -1.78 18.22 -13.59
N THR A 265 -2.98 17.72 -13.93
CA THR A 265 -3.70 16.75 -13.13
C THR A 265 -3.26 15.31 -13.38
N PHE A 266 -2.94 14.96 -14.62
CA PHE A 266 -2.66 13.59 -15.03
C PHE A 266 -1.19 13.39 -15.43
N TYR A 267 -0.62 12.28 -14.97
CA TYR A 267 0.63 11.74 -15.49
C TYR A 267 0.30 10.61 -16.48
N VAL A 268 0.63 10.84 -17.75
CA VAL A 268 0.21 10.02 -18.90
C VAL A 268 1.40 9.72 -19.85
N ASP A 269 2.63 9.84 -19.34
CA ASP A 269 3.82 9.43 -20.09
C ASP A 269 4.01 7.90 -20.01
N THR A 270 4.86 7.36 -20.89
CA THR A 270 5.13 5.91 -21.00
C THR A 270 6.28 5.44 -20.09
N LYS A 271 6.97 6.37 -19.42
CA LYS A 271 8.05 6.09 -18.46
C LYS A 271 7.50 6.13 -17.04
N TRP A 272 7.98 5.25 -16.17
CA TRP A 272 7.62 5.30 -14.76
C TRP A 272 8.13 6.59 -14.11
N PRO A 273 7.25 7.39 -13.47
CA PRO A 273 7.66 8.58 -12.77
C PRO A 273 8.33 8.25 -11.44
N THR A 274 9.13 9.19 -10.97
CA THR A 274 9.49 9.35 -9.56
C THR A 274 8.31 9.88 -8.75
N LEU A 275 8.34 9.70 -7.43
CA LEU A 275 7.34 10.27 -6.55
C LEU A 275 7.29 11.81 -6.67
N ARG A 276 8.45 12.46 -6.87
CA ARG A 276 8.56 13.90 -7.15
C ARG A 276 7.73 14.35 -8.34
N GLU A 277 7.76 13.59 -9.43
CA GLU A 277 7.06 13.92 -10.69
C GLU A 277 5.55 13.65 -10.61
N ALA A 278 5.15 12.66 -9.81
CA ALA A 278 3.77 12.19 -9.71
C ALA A 278 2.94 12.83 -8.59
N LYS A 279 3.61 13.44 -7.60
CA LYS A 279 2.96 14.05 -6.43
C LYS A 279 1.92 15.10 -6.85
N GLY A 280 0.73 15.01 -6.25
CA GLY A 280 -0.45 15.81 -6.59
C GLY A 280 -1.17 15.39 -7.88
N LYS A 281 -0.70 14.34 -8.57
CA LYS A 281 -1.26 13.87 -9.86
C LYS A 281 -1.88 12.49 -9.77
N ILE A 282 -2.76 12.23 -10.72
CA ILE A 282 -3.29 10.91 -11.04
C ILE A 282 -2.36 10.27 -12.07
N VAL A 283 -1.78 9.12 -11.75
CA VAL A 283 -0.95 8.36 -12.67
C VAL A 283 -1.83 7.35 -13.39
N VAL A 284 -1.95 7.50 -14.70
CA VAL A 284 -2.85 6.68 -15.52
C VAL A 284 -2.13 5.40 -15.95
N LEU A 285 -2.72 4.26 -15.59
CA LEU A 285 -2.29 2.95 -16.06
C LEU A 285 -3.30 2.42 -17.07
N ARG A 286 -2.81 2.02 -18.25
CA ARG A 286 -3.63 1.59 -19.37
C ARG A 286 -3.80 0.07 -19.38
N GLY A 287 -5.04 -0.41 -19.23
CA GLY A 287 -5.39 -1.84 -19.29
C GLY A 287 -5.77 -2.36 -20.69
N TRP A 288 -5.85 -1.50 -21.71
CA TRP A 288 -6.17 -1.84 -23.10
C TRP A 288 -4.99 -1.58 -24.05
N ASN A 289 -5.10 -2.06 -25.28
CA ASN A 289 -4.10 -1.80 -26.34
C ASN A 289 -4.33 -0.40 -26.91
N SER A 290 -3.27 0.41 -27.07
CA SER A 290 -3.39 1.61 -27.90
C SER A 290 -3.61 1.28 -29.38
N GLU A 291 -4.07 2.29 -30.09
CA GLU A 291 -4.03 2.30 -31.55
C GLU A 291 -2.57 2.25 -32.07
N PRO A 292 -2.33 1.63 -33.24
CA PRO A 292 -1.00 1.54 -33.82
C PRO A 292 -0.36 2.92 -34.01
N GLY A 293 0.86 3.10 -33.49
CA GLY A 293 1.64 4.33 -33.62
C GLY A 293 1.41 5.36 -32.50
N GLU A 294 0.53 5.07 -31.54
CA GLU A 294 0.17 6.01 -30.48
C GLU A 294 0.41 5.41 -29.09
N ASP A 295 1.66 5.44 -28.62
CA ASP A 295 2.01 4.96 -27.27
C ASP A 295 1.87 6.10 -26.24
N TRP A 296 1.02 5.89 -25.25
CA TRP A 296 0.72 6.85 -24.20
C TRP A 296 0.26 6.11 -22.95
N CYS A 297 0.47 6.74 -21.79
CA CYS A 297 0.35 6.13 -20.47
C CYS A 297 1.26 4.91 -20.25
N LEU A 298 1.25 4.43 -19.02
CA LEU A 298 1.93 3.22 -18.64
C LEU A 298 1.07 2.02 -19.02
N ASP A 299 1.52 1.21 -19.99
CA ASP A 299 0.84 -0.06 -20.29
C ASP A 299 0.94 -0.98 -19.07
N PHE A 300 -0.22 -1.31 -18.50
CA PHE A 300 -0.32 -2.17 -17.36
C PHE A 300 -1.50 -3.12 -17.53
N ARG A 301 -1.19 -4.37 -17.84
CA ARG A 301 -2.20 -5.42 -17.84
C ARG A 301 -2.37 -5.96 -16.44
N PRO A 302 -3.56 -5.86 -15.82
CA PRO A 302 -3.80 -6.56 -14.57
C PRO A 302 -3.56 -8.05 -14.80
N VAL A 303 -3.14 -8.74 -13.75
CA VAL A 303 -3.21 -10.20 -13.75
C VAL A 303 -4.69 -10.53 -13.89
N LEU A 304 -5.10 -11.07 -15.05
CA LEU A 304 -6.51 -11.27 -15.40
C LEU A 304 -7.23 -11.94 -14.22
N ALA A 305 -8.30 -11.31 -13.75
CA ALA A 305 -9.15 -11.78 -12.66
C ALA A 305 -9.75 -13.18 -12.91
N ARG A 306 -9.61 -13.74 -14.12
CA ARG A 306 -9.80 -15.18 -14.38
C ARG A 306 -9.01 -16.08 -13.42
N GLN A 307 -7.94 -15.58 -12.78
CA GLN A 307 -7.19 -16.30 -11.75
C GLN A 307 -7.79 -16.26 -10.32
N ALA A 308 -8.78 -15.39 -10.05
CA ALA A 308 -9.41 -15.27 -8.73
C ALA A 308 -10.71 -16.09 -8.61
N GLY A 309 -11.31 -16.48 -9.74
CA GLY A 309 -12.53 -17.31 -9.82
C GLY A 309 -12.29 -18.74 -10.32
N VAL A 310 -11.06 -19.11 -10.68
CA VAL A 310 -10.67 -20.48 -11.02
C VAL A 310 -9.48 -20.86 -10.15
N PRO A 311 -9.57 -21.92 -9.32
CA PRO A 311 -8.43 -22.41 -8.56
C PRO A 311 -7.34 -22.85 -9.54
N GLN A 312 -6.31 -22.03 -9.71
CA GLN A 312 -5.28 -22.28 -10.72
C GLN A 312 -4.16 -23.21 -10.24
N TYR A 313 -4.31 -23.85 -9.09
CA TYR A 313 -3.35 -24.83 -8.58
C TYR A 313 -4.07 -25.92 -7.79
N GLY A 314 -4.28 -27.07 -8.43
CA GLY A 314 -4.45 -28.37 -7.78
C GLY A 314 -5.75 -28.64 -7.01
N CYS A 315 -6.54 -27.63 -6.65
CA CYS A 315 -7.87 -27.85 -6.07
C CYS A 315 -8.93 -27.72 -7.15
N THR A 316 -9.70 -28.78 -7.38
CA THR A 316 -10.90 -28.68 -8.21
C THR A 316 -11.97 -27.88 -7.45
N ALA A 317 -12.87 -27.16 -8.16
CA ALA A 317 -14.02 -26.51 -7.50
C ALA A 317 -14.93 -27.51 -6.74
N ALA A 318 -14.75 -28.81 -6.95
CA ALA A 318 -15.40 -29.88 -6.20
C ALA A 318 -14.83 -30.06 -4.78
N GLU A 319 -13.57 -29.69 -4.53
CA GLU A 319 -12.89 -29.85 -3.22
C GLU A 319 -13.12 -28.66 -2.28
N ILE A 320 -13.57 -27.52 -2.82
CA ILE A 320 -13.82 -26.31 -2.03
C ILE A 320 -15.28 -26.34 -1.57
N SER A 321 -15.48 -26.54 -0.27
CA SER A 321 -16.81 -26.60 0.35
C SER A 321 -17.14 -25.39 1.22
N SER A 322 -16.13 -24.59 1.57
CA SER A 322 -16.29 -23.45 2.47
C SER A 322 -15.37 -22.29 2.11
N ALA A 323 -15.72 -21.09 2.62
CA ALA A 323 -14.86 -19.91 2.55
C ALA A 323 -13.50 -20.13 3.23
N ALA A 324 -13.43 -21.00 4.25
CA ALA A 324 -12.15 -21.33 4.90
C ALA A 324 -11.23 -22.10 3.95
N ASP A 325 -11.74 -23.12 3.27
CA ASP A 325 -10.98 -23.92 2.31
C ASP A 325 -10.46 -23.05 1.16
N LEU A 326 -11.33 -22.18 0.64
CA LEU A 326 -10.95 -21.23 -0.42
C LEU A 326 -9.85 -20.27 0.04
N VAL A 327 -9.93 -19.77 1.28
CA VAL A 327 -8.90 -18.91 1.87
C VAL A 327 -7.57 -19.65 1.99
N GLU A 328 -7.55 -20.91 2.46
CA GLU A 328 -6.31 -21.67 2.57
C GLU A 328 -5.70 -21.99 1.20
N ALA A 329 -6.52 -22.41 0.24
CA ALA A 329 -6.08 -22.65 -1.14
C ALA A 329 -5.48 -21.37 -1.75
N ARG A 330 -6.18 -20.24 -1.63
CA ARG A 330 -5.71 -18.95 -2.12
C ARG A 330 -4.45 -18.49 -1.39
N TRP A 331 -4.37 -18.69 -0.07
CA TRP A 331 -3.20 -18.29 0.71
C TRP A 331 -1.94 -19.04 0.30
N LYS A 332 -2.02 -20.34 0.03
CA LYS A 332 -0.89 -21.13 -0.51
C LYS A 332 -0.36 -20.55 -1.83
N GLN A 333 -1.26 -20.14 -2.72
CA GLN A 333 -0.89 -19.47 -3.96
C GLN A 333 -0.21 -18.13 -3.69
N ILE A 334 -0.79 -17.28 -2.82
CA ILE A 334 -0.20 -15.99 -2.47
C ILE A 334 1.21 -16.15 -1.89
N THR A 335 1.44 -17.12 -0.99
CA THR A 335 2.77 -17.35 -0.43
C THR A 335 3.76 -17.81 -1.49
N SER A 336 3.34 -18.69 -2.41
CA SER A 336 4.17 -19.10 -3.56
C SER A 336 4.53 -17.90 -4.44
N ASP A 337 3.57 -17.04 -4.75
CA ASP A 337 3.79 -15.83 -5.56
C ASP A 337 4.77 -14.86 -4.87
N LEU A 338 4.67 -14.70 -3.55
CA LEU A 338 5.55 -13.87 -2.73
C LEU A 338 7.00 -14.38 -2.63
N GLU A 339 7.20 -15.69 -2.80
CA GLU A 339 8.51 -16.34 -2.77
C GLU A 339 9.16 -16.40 -4.16
N SER A 340 8.34 -16.27 -5.22
CA SER A 340 8.84 -16.28 -6.59
C SER A 340 9.82 -15.13 -6.85
N LYS A 341 10.88 -15.42 -7.63
CA LYS A 341 11.90 -14.42 -8.02
C LYS A 341 11.46 -13.56 -9.21
N HIS A 342 10.24 -13.75 -9.73
CA HIS A 342 9.78 -13.04 -10.92
C HIS A 342 9.48 -11.57 -10.64
N LEU A 343 9.75 -10.73 -11.62
CA LEU A 343 9.68 -9.26 -11.55
C LEU A 343 8.26 -8.71 -11.40
N ALA A 344 7.22 -9.51 -11.62
CA ALA A 344 5.83 -9.08 -11.50
C ALA A 344 5.25 -9.47 -10.12
N ARG A 345 5.61 -8.73 -9.06
CA ARG A 345 5.07 -8.96 -7.71
C ARG A 345 3.69 -8.32 -7.57
N ARG A 346 2.72 -8.83 -8.31
CA ARG A 346 1.32 -8.41 -8.22
C ARG A 346 0.60 -9.47 -7.41
N ILE A 347 0.01 -9.08 -6.28
CA ILE A 347 -0.63 -10.02 -5.37
C ILE A 347 -2.10 -9.67 -5.26
N VAL A 348 -2.97 -10.58 -5.71
CA VAL A 348 -4.42 -10.42 -5.51
C VAL A 348 -4.81 -10.95 -4.13
N LEU A 349 -5.23 -10.04 -3.25
CA LEU A 349 -5.75 -10.30 -1.90
C LEU A 349 -7.27 -10.42 -1.92
N GLY A 350 -7.76 -11.38 -2.69
CA GLY A 350 -9.18 -11.65 -2.83
C GLY A 350 -9.42 -13.05 -3.35
N ALA A 351 -10.57 -13.63 -3.02
CA ALA A 351 -11.04 -14.90 -3.54
C ALA A 351 -12.57 -14.97 -3.45
N CYS A 352 -13.19 -15.53 -4.46
CA CYS A 352 -14.62 -15.83 -4.49
C CYS A 352 -14.85 -17.11 -5.27
N LEU A 353 -15.99 -17.76 -5.08
CA LEU A 353 -16.36 -18.93 -5.85
C LEU A 353 -17.84 -18.84 -6.25
N ARG A 354 -18.09 -18.82 -7.55
CA ARG A 354 -19.43 -18.95 -8.13
C ARG A 354 -19.72 -20.42 -8.33
N HIS A 355 -20.80 -20.91 -7.74
CA HIS A 355 -21.32 -22.23 -8.04
C HIS A 355 -22.26 -22.14 -9.25
N GLY A 356 -22.40 -23.25 -9.99
CA GLY A 356 -23.33 -23.28 -11.12
C GLY A 356 -24.77 -23.03 -10.67
N PRO A 357 -25.65 -22.54 -11.54
CA PRO A 357 -27.06 -22.31 -11.17
C PRO A 357 -27.80 -23.60 -10.78
N THR A 358 -27.26 -24.76 -11.13
CA THR A 358 -27.79 -26.09 -10.77
C THR A 358 -27.08 -26.73 -9.57
N ASP A 359 -26.11 -26.03 -8.97
CA ASP A 359 -25.32 -26.50 -7.82
C ASP A 359 -25.97 -25.95 -6.54
N ASP A 360 -26.29 -26.84 -5.60
CA ASP A 360 -26.98 -26.50 -4.35
C ASP A 360 -26.04 -25.84 -3.32
N ARG A 361 -24.74 -25.80 -3.60
CA ARG A 361 -23.76 -25.16 -2.73
C ARG A 361 -23.87 -23.63 -2.78
N PRO A 362 -23.81 -22.96 -1.61
CA PRO A 362 -23.88 -21.50 -1.54
C PRO A 362 -22.62 -20.87 -2.14
N TRP A 363 -22.80 -19.75 -2.83
CA TRP A 363 -21.69 -18.99 -3.39
C TRP A 363 -20.77 -18.45 -2.30
N ILE A 364 -19.47 -18.47 -2.56
CA ILE A 364 -18.47 -17.91 -1.63
C ILE A 364 -18.17 -16.49 -2.08
N LEU A 365 -18.74 -15.52 -1.38
CA LEU A 365 -18.63 -14.08 -1.68
C LEU A 365 -17.25 -13.52 -1.32
N HIS A 366 -16.86 -12.43 -1.98
CA HIS A 366 -15.63 -11.68 -1.67
C HIS A 366 -15.54 -11.24 -0.20
N SER A 367 -16.66 -10.75 0.36
CA SER A 367 -16.75 -10.30 1.76
C SER A 367 -16.43 -11.42 2.76
N SER A 368 -16.72 -12.67 2.41
CA SER A 368 -16.52 -13.84 3.28
C SER A 368 -15.05 -14.26 3.42
N THR A 369 -14.22 -13.95 2.42
CA THR A 369 -12.81 -14.38 2.37
C THR A 369 -11.84 -13.24 2.67
N ALA A 370 -12.18 -12.00 2.27
CA ALA A 370 -11.28 -10.86 2.27
C ALA A 370 -10.63 -10.61 3.64
N SER A 371 -11.42 -10.56 4.71
CA SER A 371 -10.89 -10.32 6.07
C SER A 371 -9.87 -11.37 6.49
N ARG A 372 -10.06 -12.64 6.12
CA ARG A 372 -9.18 -13.74 6.55
C ARG A 372 -7.86 -13.70 5.78
N LEU A 373 -7.92 -13.46 4.47
CA LEU A 373 -6.72 -13.27 3.63
C LEU A 373 -5.90 -12.06 4.08
N GLN A 374 -6.55 -10.95 4.39
CA GLN A 374 -5.88 -9.75 4.90
C GLN A 374 -5.21 -9.99 6.26
N THR A 375 -5.86 -10.71 7.19
CA THR A 375 -5.24 -11.10 8.47
C THR A 375 -3.98 -11.95 8.24
N LYS A 376 -4.06 -12.98 7.40
CA LYS A 376 -2.90 -13.82 7.06
C LYS A 376 -1.76 -13.00 6.43
N MET A 377 -2.08 -12.06 5.53
CA MET A 377 -1.09 -11.17 4.94
C MET A 377 -0.41 -10.28 5.98
N LYS A 378 -1.18 -9.66 6.90
CA LYS A 378 -0.60 -8.85 7.98
C LYS A 378 0.32 -9.67 8.88
N GLU A 379 -0.08 -10.87 9.26
CA GLU A 379 0.76 -11.78 10.04
C GLU A 379 2.05 -12.15 9.30
N HIS A 380 1.95 -12.45 8.00
CA HIS A 380 3.12 -12.73 7.17
C HIS A 380 4.08 -11.54 7.13
N ILE A 381 3.56 -10.32 6.89
CA ILE A 381 4.35 -9.07 6.88
C ILE A 381 5.05 -8.84 8.23
N ASN A 382 4.37 -9.12 9.35
CA ASN A 382 4.92 -8.88 10.68
C ASN A 382 5.96 -9.92 11.09
N LYS A 383 5.85 -11.17 10.61
CA LYS A 383 6.78 -12.27 10.91
C LYS A 383 8.01 -12.27 10.01
N ARG A 384 7.96 -11.59 8.87
CA ARG A 384 9.04 -11.60 7.88
C ARG A 384 10.13 -10.59 8.23
N ASP A 385 11.36 -11.09 8.26
CA ASP A 385 12.56 -10.27 8.24
C ASP A 385 12.91 -9.89 6.79
N GLY A 386 13.43 -8.68 6.59
CA GLY A 386 13.86 -8.22 5.28
C GLY A 386 12.81 -7.47 4.43
N GLN A 387 13.26 -6.93 3.29
CA GLN A 387 12.45 -6.08 2.41
C GLN A 387 11.48 -6.86 1.51
N MET A 388 10.20 -6.47 1.58
CA MET A 388 9.17 -6.79 0.58
C MET A 388 8.86 -5.53 -0.25
N LYS A 389 9.73 -5.21 -1.20
CA LYS A 389 9.58 -4.02 -2.07
C LYS A 389 9.03 -4.36 -3.46
N GLY A 390 8.43 -3.36 -4.11
CA GLY A 390 7.87 -3.46 -5.45
C GLY A 390 6.67 -4.39 -5.56
N ILE A 391 5.87 -4.55 -4.49
CA ILE A 391 4.72 -5.45 -4.48
C ILE A 391 3.41 -4.67 -4.57
N TRP A 392 2.61 -4.93 -5.59
CA TRP A 392 1.33 -4.23 -5.78
C TRP A 392 0.21 -5.16 -5.36
N PHE A 393 -0.44 -4.82 -4.26
CA PHE A 393 -1.53 -5.60 -3.70
C PHE A 393 -2.86 -5.11 -4.27
N TRP A 394 -3.67 -6.04 -4.74
CA TRP A 394 -4.99 -5.80 -5.30
C TRP A 394 -6.01 -6.56 -4.46
N GLY A 395 -6.67 -5.92 -3.50
CA GLY A 395 -7.55 -6.61 -2.56
C GLY A 395 -9.02 -6.17 -2.63
N ASP A 396 -9.88 -7.02 -2.07
CA ASP A 396 -11.29 -6.71 -1.81
C ASP A 396 -11.45 -6.31 -0.34
N PHE A 397 -12.42 -5.45 -0.03
CA PHE A 397 -12.75 -4.98 1.33
C PHE A 397 -11.52 -4.57 2.16
N MET A 398 -10.55 -3.90 1.53
CA MET A 398 -9.25 -3.58 2.14
C MET A 398 -9.39 -2.71 3.38
N ARG A 399 -8.92 -3.22 4.52
CA ARG A 399 -8.96 -2.54 5.81
C ARG A 399 -7.75 -1.63 6.01
N GLU A 400 -7.95 -0.56 6.77
CA GLU A 400 -6.93 0.45 7.04
C GLU A 400 -5.66 -0.15 7.66
N GLU A 401 -5.78 -1.11 8.59
CA GLU A 401 -4.61 -1.71 9.22
C GLU A 401 -3.82 -2.59 8.26
N THR A 402 -4.49 -3.19 7.27
CA THR A 402 -3.84 -3.95 6.19
C THR A 402 -3.12 -3.01 5.24
N ASN A 403 -3.79 -1.93 4.83
CA ASN A 403 -3.20 -0.90 3.97
C ASN A 403 -1.96 -0.27 4.61
N ALA A 404 -2.04 0.06 5.90
CA ALA A 404 -0.91 0.58 6.66
C ALA A 404 0.23 -0.44 6.77
N ALA A 405 -0.08 -1.73 6.98
CA ALA A 405 0.94 -2.78 6.99
C ALA A 405 1.68 -2.90 5.65
N ILE A 406 0.95 -2.79 4.54
CA ILE A 406 1.51 -2.81 3.18
C ILE A 406 2.34 -1.54 2.91
N ALA A 407 1.79 -0.35 3.16
CA ALA A 407 2.49 0.93 2.94
C ALA A 407 3.82 1.02 3.70
N LYS A 408 3.86 0.48 4.93
CA LYS A 408 5.07 0.36 5.76
C LYS A 408 6.19 -0.44 5.12
N LEU A 409 5.92 -1.35 4.17
CA LEU A 409 6.95 -2.15 3.49
C LEU A 409 7.89 -1.32 2.60
N ASN A 410 7.55 -0.05 2.33
CA ASN A 410 8.44 0.89 1.64
C ASN A 410 9.59 1.40 2.53
N HIS A 411 9.53 1.15 3.84
CA HIS A 411 10.49 1.59 4.84
C HIS A 411 11.41 0.43 5.24
N PHE A 412 12.54 0.73 5.89
CA PHE A 412 13.43 -0.31 6.39
C PHE A 412 12.78 -1.09 7.54
N GLY A 413 13.06 -2.39 7.62
CA GLY A 413 12.66 -3.27 8.71
C GLY A 413 13.81 -4.12 9.26
N PRO A 414 13.59 -4.88 10.35
CA PRO A 414 14.60 -5.79 10.90
C PRO A 414 15.14 -6.74 9.84
N GLY A 415 16.46 -6.92 9.83
CA GLY A 415 17.17 -7.73 8.82
C GLY A 415 17.51 -6.99 7.53
N ASP A 416 17.01 -5.75 7.34
CA ASP A 416 17.46 -4.92 6.24
C ASP A 416 18.86 -4.38 6.53
N HIS A 417 19.80 -4.64 5.63
CA HIS A 417 21.04 -3.89 5.60
C HIS A 417 20.77 -2.54 4.93
N GLU A 418 21.29 -1.44 5.50
CA GLU A 418 21.53 -0.19 4.77
C GLU A 418 22.62 -0.45 3.72
N VAL A 419 22.33 -1.28 2.71
CA VAL A 419 23.09 -1.23 1.48
C VAL A 419 22.83 0.17 0.97
N SER A 420 23.88 1.02 0.96
CA SER A 420 23.81 2.37 0.41
C SER A 420 22.96 2.29 -0.85
N ARG A 421 21.94 3.13 -0.97
CA ARG A 421 21.07 3.22 -2.15
C ARG A 421 21.92 3.60 -3.36
N SER A 422 22.77 2.69 -3.82
CA SER A 422 23.43 2.75 -5.10
C SER A 422 22.29 2.72 -6.08
N LYS A 423 22.21 3.79 -6.89
CA LYS A 423 21.21 3.99 -7.93
C LYS A 423 21.14 2.72 -8.77
N SER A 424 20.22 1.81 -8.44
CA SER A 424 20.05 0.58 -9.18
C SER A 424 19.36 0.96 -10.48
N ILE A 425 20.20 1.15 -11.50
CA ILE A 425 19.77 1.08 -12.89
C ILE A 425 19.21 -0.33 -13.05
N ILE A 426 17.89 -0.47 -12.96
CA ILE A 426 17.19 -1.67 -13.41
C ILE A 426 17.44 -1.72 -14.92
N LYS A 427 18.49 -2.42 -15.34
CA LYS A 427 18.64 -2.83 -16.74
C LYS A 427 17.53 -3.85 -16.99
N ARG A 428 16.45 -3.39 -17.63
CA ARG A 428 15.40 -4.29 -18.13
C ARG A 428 16.05 -5.33 -19.06
N PRO A 429 15.67 -6.61 -18.99
CA PRO A 429 15.88 -7.50 -20.12
C PRO A 429 15.07 -6.94 -21.28
N ILE A 430 15.74 -6.62 -22.39
CA ILE A 430 15.07 -6.37 -23.66
C ILE A 430 14.47 -7.71 -24.07
N ILE A 431 13.20 -7.93 -23.75
CA ILE A 431 12.42 -8.99 -24.39
C ILE A 431 12.14 -8.45 -25.80
N LYS A 432 12.97 -8.86 -26.75
CA LYS A 432 12.60 -8.77 -28.17
C LYS A 432 11.48 -9.80 -28.38
N TRP A 433 10.31 -9.30 -28.71
CA TRP A 433 9.26 -10.10 -29.35
C TRP A 433 9.67 -10.38 -30.80
#